data_AF-A0AAE4NVB9-F1
#
_entry.id   AF-A0AAE4NVB9-F1
#
_cell.length_a   1.000
_cell.length_b   1.000
_cell.length_c   1.000
_cell.angle_alpha   90.00
_cell.angle_beta   90.00
_cell.angle_gamma   90.00
#
_symmetry.space_group_name_H-M   'P 1'
#
loop_
_entity.id
_entity.type
_entity.pdbx_description
1 polymer ?
#
loop_
_entity_poly.entity_id
_entity_poly.type
_entity_poly.pdbx_seq_one_letter_code
_entity_poly.pdbx_strand_id
1 'polypeptide(L)'
;MAHLSFYFTAEDEGFPILITAAETVFLTDEPVPVQEFMEVLERLAKLKGSGDFFGLKIVRTGEHVTIKLPDGRDFRIPVRGFNKNIQRTIKNISFVIQRKPVDVEYLRFRLFRPGEFWDEGEESYLNEYDIEVYGDVYVLNATINLKDYIDDLKELKEFIEKGKLPKEEWRVVWNPAQLKQDLEKALSTLVGSASLTHPPFVRFTLGTYDPLEIIYASSIGDTVVLFFVAGAKITVKVSKNVLLRAIDEAIEEAEKELGKLSRKVI
;
A
#
# COMPACT_ATOMS: atom_id res chain seq x y z
N MET A 1 10.74 4.55 -12.60
CA MET A 1 9.77 3.45 -12.42
C MET A 1 8.38 4.02 -12.65
N ALA A 2 7.53 3.33 -13.41
CA ALA A 2 6.13 3.69 -13.60
C ALA A 2 5.34 2.42 -13.92
N HIS A 3 4.29 2.14 -13.16
CA HIS A 3 3.42 0.99 -13.40
C HIS A 3 2.00 1.29 -12.93
N LEU A 4 1.04 0.62 -13.57
CA LEU A 4 -0.37 0.73 -13.24
C LEU A 4 -0.68 -0.19 -12.06
N SER A 5 -1.57 0.27 -11.19
CA SER A 5 -2.12 -0.46 -10.05
C SER A 5 -3.61 -0.12 -9.92
N PHE A 6 -4.29 -0.81 -9.01
CA PHE A 6 -5.67 -0.53 -8.63
C PHE A 6 -5.77 -0.45 -7.11
N TYR A 7 -6.35 0.62 -6.58
CA TYR A 7 -6.68 0.76 -5.17
C TYR A 7 -8.14 0.40 -4.97
N PHE A 8 -8.39 -0.75 -4.36
CA PHE A 8 -9.74 -1.22 -4.12
C PHE A 8 -10.34 -0.50 -2.90
N THR A 9 -11.49 0.13 -3.11
CA THR A 9 -12.32 0.71 -2.04
C THR A 9 -13.46 -0.22 -1.63
N ALA A 10 -13.88 -1.10 -2.55
CA ALA A 10 -14.81 -2.20 -2.28
C ALA A 10 -14.37 -3.49 -2.98
N GLU A 11 -15.19 -4.54 -2.95
CA GLU A 11 -14.83 -5.86 -3.52
C GLU A 11 -14.68 -5.82 -5.05
N ASP A 12 -15.46 -4.98 -5.75
CA ASP A 12 -15.56 -4.92 -7.21
C ASP A 12 -15.31 -3.53 -7.81
N GLU A 13 -14.95 -2.54 -7.00
CA GLU A 13 -14.66 -1.17 -7.45
C GLU A 13 -13.47 -0.54 -6.71
N GLY A 14 -12.93 0.51 -7.30
CA GLY A 14 -11.77 1.23 -6.79
C GLY A 14 -11.17 2.19 -7.79
N PHE A 15 -9.99 2.69 -7.49
CA PHE A 15 -9.31 3.71 -8.31
C PHE A 15 -8.15 3.11 -9.10
N PRO A 16 -8.09 3.32 -10.42
CA PRO A 16 -6.89 3.09 -11.19
C PRO A 16 -5.79 4.08 -10.74
N ILE A 17 -4.60 3.57 -10.45
CA ILE A 17 -3.47 4.37 -9.97
C ILE A 17 -2.26 4.15 -10.85
N LEU A 18 -1.56 5.23 -11.20
CA LEU A 18 -0.20 5.18 -11.72
C LEU A 18 0.79 5.40 -10.57
N ILE A 19 1.59 4.38 -10.26
CA ILE A 19 2.65 4.48 -9.27
C ILE A 19 3.96 4.80 -9.98
N THR A 20 4.57 5.92 -9.63
CA THR A 20 5.85 6.42 -10.16
C THR A 20 6.95 6.35 -9.12
N ALA A 21 8.16 6.80 -9.45
CA ALA A 21 9.24 6.91 -8.47
C ALA A 21 9.02 8.06 -7.46
N ALA A 22 8.34 9.13 -7.89
CA ALA A 22 8.13 10.32 -7.07
C ALA A 22 6.83 10.23 -6.26
N GLU A 23 5.77 9.71 -6.88
CA GLU A 23 4.42 9.74 -6.32
C GLU A 23 3.49 8.70 -6.96
N THR A 24 2.31 8.59 -6.36
CA THR A 24 1.11 7.90 -6.83
C THR A 24 0.17 8.92 -7.47
N VAL A 25 -0.48 8.54 -8.57
CA VAL A 25 -1.43 9.40 -9.29
C VAL A 25 -2.73 8.63 -9.50
N PHE A 26 -3.82 9.13 -8.92
CA PHE A 26 -5.17 8.63 -9.18
C PHE A 26 -5.60 9.07 -10.58
N LEU A 27 -6.10 8.13 -11.39
CA LEU A 27 -6.41 8.38 -12.80
C LEU A 27 -7.86 8.76 -13.03
N THR A 28 -8.69 8.62 -12.01
CA THR A 28 -10.12 8.94 -12.03
C THR A 28 -10.49 9.67 -10.75
N ASP A 29 -11.46 10.57 -10.83
CA ASP A 29 -12.00 11.29 -9.68
C ASP A 29 -13.02 10.44 -8.91
N GLU A 30 -13.65 9.49 -9.59
CA GLU A 30 -14.63 8.54 -9.03
C GLU A 30 -14.10 7.09 -9.16
N PRO A 31 -14.50 6.19 -8.24
CA PRO A 31 -14.14 4.78 -8.34
C PRO A 31 -14.80 4.15 -9.58
N VAL A 32 -14.10 3.20 -10.19
CA VAL A 32 -14.56 2.47 -11.37
C VAL A 32 -14.65 0.97 -11.07
N PRO A 33 -15.47 0.21 -11.80
CA PRO A 33 -15.48 -1.24 -11.68
C PRO A 33 -14.12 -1.86 -12.01
N VAL A 34 -13.65 -2.80 -11.18
CA VAL A 34 -12.35 -3.48 -11.40
C VAL A 34 -12.31 -4.20 -12.76
N GLN A 35 -13.46 -4.70 -13.22
CA GLN A 35 -13.58 -5.35 -14.51
C GLN A 35 -13.33 -4.38 -15.68
N GLU A 36 -13.78 -3.13 -15.56
CA GLU A 36 -13.52 -2.09 -16.57
C GLU A 36 -12.01 -1.81 -16.67
N PHE A 37 -11.34 -1.68 -15.53
CA PHE A 37 -9.90 -1.49 -15.50
C PHE A 37 -9.13 -2.69 -16.06
N MET A 38 -9.57 -3.92 -15.75
CA MET A 38 -8.98 -5.15 -16.29
C MET A 38 -9.11 -5.23 -17.82
N GLU A 39 -10.27 -4.88 -18.39
CA GLU A 39 -10.46 -4.82 -19.84
C GLU A 39 -9.53 -3.81 -20.49
N VAL A 40 -9.31 -2.66 -19.85
CA VAL A 40 -8.36 -1.64 -20.30
C VAL A 40 -6.93 -2.19 -20.30
N LEU A 41 -6.50 -2.87 -19.24
CA LEU A 41 -5.17 -3.49 -19.15
C LEU A 41 -4.97 -4.56 -20.24
N GLU A 42 -5.99 -5.38 -20.51
CA GLU A 42 -5.94 -6.37 -21.59
C GLU A 42 -5.86 -5.73 -22.98
N ARG A 43 -6.62 -4.64 -23.21
CA ARG A 43 -6.53 -3.86 -24.45
C ARG A 43 -5.13 -3.26 -24.61
N LEU A 44 -4.55 -2.72 -23.54
CA LEU A 44 -3.18 -2.20 -23.55
C LEU A 44 -2.14 -3.27 -23.88
N ALA A 45 -2.29 -4.47 -23.34
CA ALA A 45 -1.44 -5.61 -23.66
C ALA A 45 -1.55 -6.00 -25.16
N LYS A 46 -2.77 -5.99 -25.72
CA LYS A 46 -3.05 -6.33 -27.12
C LYS A 46 -2.59 -5.25 -28.11
N LEU A 47 -2.80 -3.97 -27.78
CA LEU A 47 -2.45 -2.81 -28.61
C LEU A 47 -0.97 -2.41 -28.52
N LYS A 48 -0.15 -3.21 -27.83
CA LYS A 48 1.29 -2.97 -27.64
C LYS A 48 1.59 -1.58 -27.03
N GLY A 49 0.72 -1.09 -26.13
CA GLY A 49 0.94 0.13 -25.37
C GLY A 49 0.66 1.44 -26.11
N SER A 50 -0.37 1.49 -26.97
CA SER A 50 -0.89 2.75 -27.51
C SER A 50 -2.40 2.86 -27.25
N GLY A 51 -2.86 4.03 -26.82
CA GLY A 51 -4.28 4.37 -26.63
C GLY A 51 -4.51 5.39 -25.51
N ASP A 52 -5.75 5.81 -25.36
CA ASP A 52 -6.19 6.74 -24.32
C ASP A 52 -7.02 6.00 -23.27
N PHE A 53 -6.67 6.14 -21.98
CA PHE A 53 -7.26 5.36 -20.88
C PHE A 53 -7.29 6.17 -19.59
N PHE A 54 -8.47 6.44 -19.04
CA PHE A 54 -8.64 7.21 -17.79
C PHE A 54 -7.80 8.51 -17.81
N GLY A 55 -7.91 9.29 -18.87
CA GLY A 55 -7.14 10.52 -19.07
C GLY A 55 -5.67 10.33 -19.42
N LEU A 56 -5.11 9.12 -19.32
CA LEU A 56 -3.74 8.82 -19.75
C LEU A 56 -3.68 8.66 -21.26
N LYS A 57 -2.76 9.38 -21.90
CA LYS A 57 -2.41 9.14 -23.29
C LYS A 57 -1.13 8.32 -23.37
N ILE A 58 -1.25 7.08 -23.84
CA ILE A 58 -0.13 6.16 -23.97
C ILE A 58 0.27 6.08 -25.43
N VAL A 59 1.54 6.39 -25.73
CA VAL A 59 2.08 6.40 -27.10
C VAL A 59 3.36 5.58 -27.15
N ARG A 60 3.36 4.54 -27.98
CA ARG A 60 4.59 3.82 -28.30
C ARG A 60 5.42 4.58 -29.33
N THR A 61 6.67 4.86 -28.99
CA THR A 61 7.69 5.47 -29.86
C THR A 61 8.94 4.59 -29.89
N GLY A 62 9.09 3.81 -30.98
CA GLY A 62 10.19 2.87 -31.15
C GLY A 62 10.23 1.80 -30.04
N GLU A 63 11.32 1.82 -29.26
CA GLU A 63 11.57 0.90 -28.14
C GLU A 63 10.97 1.36 -26.81
N HIS A 64 10.30 2.51 -26.79
CA HIS A 64 9.74 3.09 -25.57
C HIS A 64 8.23 3.30 -25.67
N VAL A 65 7.58 3.31 -24.51
CA VAL A 65 6.21 3.75 -24.29
C VAL A 65 6.28 5.05 -23.51
N THR A 66 5.57 6.07 -23.98
CA THR A 66 5.39 7.34 -23.30
C THR A 66 3.98 7.38 -22.71
N ILE A 67 3.86 7.55 -21.40
CA ILE A 67 2.60 7.76 -20.69
C ILE A 67 2.50 9.26 -20.42
N LYS A 68 1.51 9.92 -20.98
CA LYS A 68 1.23 11.34 -20.74
C LYS A 68 0.07 11.46 -19.76
N LEU A 69 0.30 12.20 -18.68
CA LEU A 69 -0.73 12.57 -17.72
C LEU A 69 -1.59 13.73 -18.27
N PRO A 70 -2.82 13.90 -17.76
CA PRO A 70 -3.67 15.05 -18.09
C PRO A 70 -3.03 16.41 -17.79
N ASP A 71 -2.18 16.46 -16.75
CA ASP A 71 -1.45 17.67 -16.33
C ASP A 71 -0.24 18.02 -17.23
N GLY A 72 0.00 17.23 -18.28
CA GLY A 72 1.06 17.45 -19.26
C GLY A 72 2.41 16.81 -18.92
N ARG A 73 2.53 16.11 -17.77
CA ARG A 73 3.75 15.37 -17.44
C ARG A 73 3.85 14.06 -18.22
N ASP A 74 5.07 13.71 -18.64
CA ASP A 74 5.34 12.54 -19.47
C ASP A 74 6.30 11.56 -18.77
N PHE A 75 5.98 10.28 -18.78
CA PHE A 75 6.83 9.19 -18.29
C PHE A 75 7.24 8.26 -19.42
N ARG A 76 8.54 8.01 -19.55
CA ARG A 76 9.08 7.13 -20.60
C ARG A 76 9.58 5.81 -20.01
N ILE A 77 9.09 4.70 -20.57
CA ILE A 77 9.39 3.35 -20.10
C ILE A 77 9.79 2.48 -21.31
N PRO A 78 10.80 1.60 -21.20
CA PRO A 78 11.07 0.63 -22.25
C PRO A 78 9.84 -0.27 -22.51
N VAL A 79 9.53 -0.58 -23.77
CA VAL A 79 8.37 -1.42 -24.16
C VAL A 79 8.34 -2.75 -23.43
N ARG A 80 9.51 -3.40 -23.27
CA ARG A 80 9.63 -4.67 -22.53
C ARG A 80 9.23 -4.51 -21.06
N GLY A 81 9.64 -3.40 -20.43
CA GLY A 81 9.29 -3.07 -19.06
C GLY A 81 7.80 -2.77 -18.93
N PHE A 82 7.24 -1.99 -19.85
CA PHE A 82 5.80 -1.67 -19.87
C PHE A 82 4.94 -2.94 -19.98
N ASN A 83 5.23 -3.83 -20.93
CA ASN A 83 4.47 -5.07 -21.09
C ASN A 83 4.59 -5.98 -19.85
N LYS A 84 5.78 -6.09 -19.25
CA LYS A 84 5.98 -6.84 -18.00
C LYS A 84 5.12 -6.25 -16.88
N ASN A 85 5.08 -4.92 -16.77
CA ASN A 85 4.30 -4.22 -15.76
C ASN A 85 2.79 -4.48 -15.95
N ILE A 86 2.24 -4.37 -17.16
CA ILE A 86 0.83 -4.67 -17.44
C ILE A 86 0.47 -6.10 -17.03
N GLN A 87 1.28 -7.09 -17.42
CA GLN A 87 1.03 -8.49 -17.06
C GLN A 87 1.11 -8.71 -15.54
N ARG A 88 2.05 -8.03 -14.87
CA ARG A 88 2.17 -8.07 -13.41
C ARG A 88 0.95 -7.45 -12.74
N THR A 89 0.48 -6.30 -13.21
CA THR A 89 -0.73 -5.62 -12.69
C THR A 89 -1.96 -6.52 -12.80
N ILE A 90 -2.21 -7.11 -13.97
CA ILE A 90 -3.32 -8.05 -14.19
C ILE A 90 -3.25 -9.23 -13.21
N LYS A 91 -2.05 -9.80 -13.02
CA LYS A 91 -1.83 -10.89 -12.07
C LYS A 91 -2.09 -10.46 -10.62
N ASN A 92 -1.58 -9.30 -10.21
CA ASN A 92 -1.75 -8.76 -8.86
C ASN A 92 -3.22 -8.51 -8.55
N ILE A 93 -3.96 -7.86 -9.45
CA ILE A 93 -5.42 -7.63 -9.30
C ILE A 93 -6.16 -8.97 -9.18
N SER A 94 -5.83 -9.94 -10.05
CA SER A 94 -6.42 -11.28 -9.98
C SER A 94 -6.14 -11.97 -8.64
N PHE A 95 -4.96 -11.78 -8.06
CA PHE A 95 -4.60 -12.33 -6.75
C PHE A 95 -5.39 -11.68 -5.62
N VAL A 96 -5.55 -10.35 -5.65
CA VAL A 96 -6.37 -9.62 -4.68
C VAL A 96 -7.83 -10.09 -4.73
N ILE A 97 -8.44 -10.15 -5.92
CA ILE A 97 -9.82 -10.64 -6.10
C ILE A 97 -9.97 -12.09 -5.59
N GLN A 98 -8.97 -12.93 -5.84
CA GLN A 98 -8.95 -14.32 -5.37
C GLN A 98 -8.52 -14.47 -3.90
N ARG A 99 -8.31 -13.36 -3.17
CA ARG A 99 -7.89 -13.33 -1.76
C ARG A 99 -6.59 -14.11 -1.51
N LYS A 100 -5.66 -14.04 -2.47
CA LYS A 100 -4.33 -14.65 -2.43
C LYS A 100 -3.26 -13.61 -2.10
N PRO A 101 -2.16 -14.00 -1.43
CA PRO A 101 -1.04 -13.10 -1.18
C PRO A 101 -0.41 -12.62 -2.49
N VAL A 102 -0.14 -11.31 -2.57
CA VAL A 102 0.61 -10.69 -3.67
C VAL A 102 2.09 -10.62 -3.28
N ASP A 103 2.96 -11.29 -4.06
CA ASP A 103 4.41 -11.16 -3.89
C ASP A 103 4.88 -9.79 -4.43
N VAL A 104 5.39 -8.93 -3.54
CA VAL A 104 5.92 -7.61 -3.89
C VAL A 104 7.45 -7.60 -3.82
N GLU A 105 8.09 -6.99 -4.82
CA GLU A 105 9.54 -6.85 -4.91
C GLU A 105 10.05 -5.60 -4.16
N TYR A 106 9.16 -4.64 -3.93
CA TYR A 106 9.42 -3.46 -3.11
C TYR A 106 8.15 -3.08 -2.34
N LEU A 107 8.34 -2.32 -1.27
CA LEU A 107 7.27 -1.73 -0.47
C LEU A 107 7.74 -0.34 -0.02
N ARG A 108 6.82 0.60 0.09
CA ARG A 108 7.08 1.97 0.55
C ARG A 108 5.93 2.42 1.43
N PHE A 109 6.28 3.09 2.52
CA PHE A 109 5.37 3.87 3.33
C PHE A 109 5.74 5.34 3.06
N ARG A 110 4.88 6.07 2.38
CA ARG A 110 5.12 7.45 2.01
C ARG A 110 4.32 8.33 2.96
N LEU A 111 5.00 9.26 3.61
CA LEU A 111 4.38 10.26 4.47
C LEU A 111 4.16 11.57 3.71
N PHE A 112 3.04 12.24 3.90
CA PHE A 112 2.85 13.62 3.46
C PHE A 112 1.91 14.36 4.38
N ARG A 113 2.07 15.69 4.38
CA ARG A 113 1.19 16.58 5.15
C ARG A 113 -0.15 16.70 4.42
N PRO A 114 -1.30 16.66 5.11
CA PRO A 114 -2.60 16.79 4.47
C PRO A 114 -2.68 18.11 3.71
N GLY A 115 -3.17 18.07 2.47
CA GLY A 115 -3.37 19.26 1.64
C GLY A 115 -4.68 19.98 2.00
N GLU A 116 -4.57 21.23 2.44
CA GLU A 116 -5.67 22.22 2.54
C GLU A 116 -6.91 21.85 3.39
N PHE A 117 -6.82 21.51 4.69
CA PHE A 117 -8.05 21.49 5.52
C PHE A 117 -7.94 21.89 7.00
N TRP A 118 -6.76 22.26 7.50
CA TRP A 118 -6.63 22.51 8.94
C TRP A 118 -5.95 23.84 9.17
N ASP A 119 -6.71 24.81 9.71
CA ASP A 119 -6.16 26.05 10.23
C ASP A 119 -4.98 25.69 11.15
N GLU A 120 -3.77 26.17 10.81
CA GLU A 120 -2.51 25.83 11.49
C GLU A 120 -2.43 26.29 12.98
N GLY A 121 -3.58 26.63 13.58
CA GLY A 121 -3.72 27.21 14.92
C GLY A 121 -4.06 26.23 16.05
N GLU A 122 -4.45 24.98 15.80
CA GLU A 122 -4.65 23.99 16.88
C GLU A 122 -3.46 23.02 16.98
N GLU A 123 -2.84 22.94 18.17
CA GLU A 123 -1.69 22.08 18.47
C GLU A 123 -1.96 20.58 18.18
N SER A 124 -3.22 20.15 18.22
CA SER A 124 -3.65 18.78 17.90
C SER A 124 -3.38 18.38 16.45
N TYR A 125 -3.54 19.30 15.49
CA TYR A 125 -3.36 18.99 14.05
C TYR A 125 -1.90 19.04 13.59
N LEU A 126 -0.98 19.55 14.43
CA LEU A 126 0.43 19.59 14.08
C LEU A 126 1.03 18.18 13.88
N ASN A 127 0.48 17.18 14.57
CA ASN A 127 0.96 15.80 14.55
C ASN A 127 0.18 14.89 13.58
N GLU A 128 -0.76 15.41 12.80
CA GLU A 128 -1.56 14.61 11.87
C GLU A 128 -0.99 14.64 10.45
N TYR A 129 -0.83 13.45 9.88
CA TYR A 129 -0.24 13.23 8.57
C TYR A 129 -1.04 12.19 7.80
N ASP A 130 -0.95 12.23 6.48
CA ASP A 130 -1.44 11.14 5.65
C ASP A 130 -0.28 10.22 5.26
N ILE A 131 -0.57 8.93 5.23
CA ILE A 131 0.34 7.92 4.72
C ILE A 131 -0.26 7.19 3.52
N GLU A 132 0.62 6.83 2.60
CA GLU A 132 0.33 5.86 1.55
C GLU A 132 1.24 4.64 1.72
N VAL A 133 0.66 3.45 1.64
CA VAL A 133 1.42 2.19 1.57
C VAL A 133 1.25 1.59 0.20
N TYR A 134 2.36 1.40 -0.51
CA TYR A 134 2.34 0.79 -1.83
C TYR A 134 3.63 0.02 -2.15
N GLY A 135 3.48 -1.02 -2.96
CA GLY A 135 4.56 -1.77 -3.59
C GLY A 135 4.29 -1.86 -5.08
N ASP A 136 4.40 -3.07 -5.65
CA ASP A 136 3.86 -3.40 -6.98
C ASP A 136 2.31 -3.38 -7.05
N VAL A 137 1.68 -3.06 -5.92
CA VAL A 137 0.25 -2.87 -5.74
C VAL A 137 0.07 -1.73 -4.73
N TYR A 138 -0.94 -0.90 -4.93
CA TYR A 138 -1.35 0.12 -3.97
C TYR A 138 -2.18 -0.54 -2.87
N VAL A 139 -1.86 -0.26 -1.61
CA VAL A 139 -2.38 -1.03 -0.48
C VAL A 139 -3.30 -0.19 0.40
N LEU A 140 -2.84 0.99 0.83
CA LEU A 140 -3.51 1.79 1.85
C LEU A 140 -3.26 3.27 1.60
N ASN A 141 -4.27 4.08 1.90
CA ASN A 141 -4.19 5.50 2.17
C ASN A 141 -4.89 5.75 3.51
N ALA A 142 -4.26 6.47 4.43
CA ALA A 142 -4.70 6.59 5.82
C ALA A 142 -4.24 7.91 6.46
N THR A 143 -5.06 8.50 7.33
CA THR A 143 -4.65 9.61 8.21
C THR A 143 -4.19 9.05 9.56
N ILE A 144 -3.04 9.53 10.03
CA ILE A 144 -2.33 8.99 11.19
C ILE A 144 -1.92 10.09 12.18
N ASN A 145 -1.70 9.68 13.42
CA ASN A 145 -0.88 10.40 14.37
C ASN A 145 0.61 10.06 14.17
N LEU A 146 1.43 11.07 13.89
CA LEU A 146 2.84 10.88 13.54
C LEU A 146 3.67 10.20 14.64
N LYS A 147 3.37 10.50 15.92
CA LYS A 147 4.10 9.90 17.03
C LYS A 147 3.74 8.43 17.19
N ASP A 148 2.45 8.13 17.21
CA ASP A 148 1.97 6.75 17.33
C ASP A 148 2.42 5.91 16.12
N TYR A 149 2.47 6.49 14.93
CA TYR A 149 3.03 5.87 13.73
C TYR A 149 4.51 5.48 13.89
N ILE A 150 5.36 6.39 14.39
CA ILE A 150 6.77 6.10 14.64
C ILE A 150 6.94 4.97 15.65
N ASP A 151 6.18 5.01 16.75
CA ASP A 151 6.26 4.00 17.81
C ASP A 151 5.82 2.62 17.28
N ASP A 152 4.73 2.55 16.51
CA ASP A 152 4.26 1.31 15.89
C ASP A 152 5.22 0.77 14.81
N LEU A 153 5.86 1.64 14.02
CA LEU A 153 6.89 1.24 13.06
C LEU A 153 8.11 0.65 13.76
N LYS A 154 8.53 1.22 14.90
CA LYS A 154 9.65 0.70 15.71
C LYS A 154 9.32 -0.67 16.28
N GLU A 155 8.10 -0.86 16.79
CA GLU A 155 7.66 -2.17 17.28
C GLU A 155 7.56 -3.20 16.15
N LEU A 156 7.04 -2.81 14.98
CA LEU A 156 7.01 -3.66 13.79
C LEU A 156 8.43 -4.06 13.39
N LYS A 157 9.37 -3.12 13.35
CA LYS A 157 10.78 -3.40 13.07
C LYS A 157 11.35 -4.40 14.07
N GLU A 158 11.16 -4.19 15.38
CA GLU A 158 11.66 -5.11 16.41
C GLU A 158 11.07 -6.52 16.28
N PHE A 159 9.80 -6.63 15.92
CA PHE A 159 9.16 -7.91 15.64
C PHE A 159 9.80 -8.61 14.44
N ILE A 160 10.01 -7.91 13.32
CA ILE A 160 10.58 -8.50 12.10
C ILE A 160 12.06 -8.87 12.25
N GLU A 161 12.86 -8.03 12.91
CA GLU A 161 14.30 -8.24 13.10
C GLU A 161 14.60 -9.28 14.18
N LYS A 162 13.94 -9.17 15.33
CA LYS A 162 14.32 -9.89 16.56
C LYS A 162 13.28 -10.92 17.00
N GLY A 163 12.13 -10.99 16.34
CA GLY A 163 11.00 -11.82 16.78
C GLY A 163 10.42 -11.35 18.12
N LYS A 164 10.68 -10.09 18.52
CA LYS A 164 10.21 -9.55 19.80
C LYS A 164 8.72 -9.22 19.68
N LEU A 165 7.93 -9.78 20.57
CA LEU A 165 6.49 -9.52 20.63
C LEU A 165 6.20 -8.22 21.39
N PRO A 166 5.12 -7.49 21.03
CA PRO A 166 4.67 -6.34 21.79
C PRO A 166 4.26 -6.77 23.21
N LYS A 167 4.25 -5.81 24.15
CA LYS A 167 3.89 -6.07 25.55
C LYS A 167 2.39 -6.30 25.70
N GLU A 168 1.61 -5.67 24.84
CA GLU A 168 0.16 -5.73 24.78
C GLU A 168 -0.26 -7.09 24.21
N GLU A 169 -0.56 -8.06 25.08
CA GLU A 169 -0.92 -9.43 24.67
C GLU A 169 -2.10 -9.48 23.70
N TRP A 170 -3.03 -8.51 23.78
CA TRP A 170 -4.16 -8.41 22.85
C TRP A 170 -3.73 -8.13 21.40
N ARG A 171 -2.51 -7.64 21.17
CA ARG A 171 -1.93 -7.46 19.83
C ARG A 171 -1.44 -8.77 19.23
N VAL A 172 -1.25 -9.82 20.03
CA VAL A 172 -0.63 -11.08 19.59
C VAL A 172 -1.70 -12.14 19.40
N VAL A 173 -1.78 -12.65 18.17
CA VAL A 173 -2.74 -13.68 17.79
C VAL A 173 -2.00 -14.96 17.45
N TRP A 174 -2.31 -16.02 18.20
CA TRP A 174 -1.66 -17.32 18.08
C TRP A 174 -2.44 -18.29 17.21
N ASN A 175 -3.74 -18.05 17.04
CA ASN A 175 -4.60 -18.90 16.24
C ASN A 175 -5.44 -18.04 15.30
N PRO A 176 -5.40 -18.24 13.97
CA PRO A 176 -6.30 -17.57 13.03
C PRO A 176 -7.78 -17.77 13.35
N ALA A 177 -8.16 -18.82 14.10
CA ALA A 177 -9.52 -18.97 14.59
C ALA A 177 -9.93 -17.92 15.64
N GLN A 178 -8.99 -17.33 16.39
CA GLN A 178 -9.25 -16.18 17.27
C GLN A 178 -9.69 -14.96 16.44
N LEU A 179 -9.14 -14.82 15.24
CA LEU A 179 -9.53 -13.77 14.29
C LEU A 179 -10.94 -13.97 13.71
N LYS A 180 -11.47 -15.21 13.74
CA LYS A 180 -12.83 -15.50 13.28
C LYS A 180 -13.89 -14.89 14.21
N GLN A 181 -13.65 -14.83 15.53
CA GLN A 181 -14.69 -14.40 16.48
C GLN A 181 -14.92 -12.89 16.48
N ASP A 182 -13.87 -12.07 16.32
CA ASP A 182 -13.99 -10.61 16.47
C ASP A 182 -14.04 -9.85 15.11
N LEU A 183 -13.63 -10.50 14.02
CA LEU A 183 -13.38 -9.84 12.73
C LEU A 183 -13.85 -10.66 11.52
N GLU A 184 -14.82 -11.56 11.72
CA GLU A 184 -15.29 -12.58 10.75
C GLU A 184 -15.58 -12.04 9.33
N LYS A 185 -16.12 -10.82 9.22
CA LYS A 185 -16.35 -10.14 7.93
C LYS A 185 -15.09 -9.48 7.36
N ALA A 186 -14.26 -8.87 8.21
CA ALA A 186 -13.09 -8.09 7.81
C ALA A 186 -11.88 -8.99 7.48
N LEU A 187 -11.80 -10.18 8.08
CA LEU A 187 -10.64 -11.07 8.02
C LEU A 187 -10.88 -12.40 7.30
N SER A 188 -11.98 -12.55 6.55
CA SER A 188 -12.18 -13.74 5.71
C SER A 188 -11.04 -13.96 4.69
N THR A 189 -10.38 -12.90 4.22
CA THR A 189 -9.14 -12.97 3.43
C THR A 189 -7.95 -13.49 4.23
N LEU A 190 -7.82 -13.05 5.49
CA LEU A 190 -6.76 -13.49 6.39
C LEU A 190 -6.94 -14.97 6.75
N VAL A 191 -8.17 -15.47 6.94
CA VAL A 191 -8.43 -16.91 7.18
C VAL A 191 -8.01 -17.78 5.98
N GLY A 192 -8.25 -17.32 4.73
CA GLY A 192 -7.84 -18.04 3.52
C GLY A 192 -6.31 -18.09 3.36
N SER A 193 -5.65 -16.95 3.52
CA SER A 193 -4.20 -16.81 3.35
C SER A 193 -3.38 -17.24 4.59
N ALA A 194 -3.97 -17.25 5.79
CA ALA A 194 -3.28 -17.62 7.02
C ALA A 194 -2.97 -19.11 7.10
N SER A 195 -3.71 -19.95 6.36
CA SER A 195 -3.39 -21.37 6.18
C SER A 195 -1.99 -21.60 5.59
N LEU A 196 -1.43 -20.60 4.92
CA LEU A 196 -0.09 -20.60 4.31
C LEU A 196 0.96 -19.91 5.19
N THR A 197 0.58 -19.44 6.39
CA THR A 197 1.47 -18.69 7.30
C THR A 197 1.52 -19.28 8.69
N HIS A 198 2.57 -18.99 9.47
CA HIS A 198 2.74 -19.51 10.82
C HIS A 198 2.55 -18.39 11.86
N PRO A 199 1.79 -18.65 12.95
CA PRO A 199 1.68 -17.69 14.04
C PRO A 199 3.05 -17.44 14.72
N PRO A 200 3.22 -16.32 15.44
CA PRO A 200 2.18 -15.35 15.79
C PRO A 200 1.87 -14.35 14.67
N PHE A 201 0.62 -13.87 14.65
CA PHE A 201 0.20 -12.69 13.91
C PHE A 201 0.17 -11.51 14.86
N VAL A 202 0.95 -10.47 14.58
CA VAL A 202 1.05 -9.30 15.45
C VAL A 202 0.31 -8.13 14.81
N ARG A 203 -0.57 -7.50 15.60
CA ARG A 203 -1.42 -6.37 15.20
C ARG A 203 -0.67 -5.04 15.33
N PHE A 204 -0.76 -4.22 14.29
CA PHE A 204 -0.27 -2.83 14.23
C PHE A 204 -1.38 -1.93 13.66
N THR A 205 -1.52 -0.73 14.20
CA THR A 205 -2.45 0.29 13.68
C THR A 205 -1.73 1.35 12.87
N LEU A 206 -0.39 1.43 12.93
CA LEU A 206 0.38 2.49 12.29
C LEU A 206 -0.10 3.90 12.70
N GLY A 207 -0.64 4.06 13.91
CA GLY A 207 -1.13 5.34 14.39
C GLY A 207 -2.39 5.88 13.67
N THR A 208 -3.08 5.06 12.85
CA THR A 208 -4.35 5.46 12.25
C THR A 208 -5.46 5.60 13.28
N TYR A 209 -6.38 6.53 13.03
CA TYR A 209 -7.62 6.69 13.77
C TYR A 209 -8.73 5.73 13.30
N ASP A 210 -8.59 5.15 12.11
CA ASP A 210 -9.59 4.22 11.56
C ASP A 210 -9.38 2.81 12.13
N PRO A 211 -10.34 2.27 12.91
CA PRO A 211 -10.23 0.92 13.45
C PRO A 211 -10.17 -0.19 12.37
N LEU A 212 -10.41 0.11 11.09
CA LEU A 212 -10.33 -0.82 9.97
C LEU A 212 -8.97 -0.83 9.27
N GLU A 213 -8.11 0.16 9.52
CA GLU A 213 -6.78 0.29 8.92
C GLU A 213 -5.70 -0.44 9.73
N ILE A 214 -5.97 -1.72 9.99
CA ILE A 214 -5.09 -2.58 10.78
C ILE A 214 -4.16 -3.38 9.87
N ILE A 215 -2.92 -3.54 10.30
CA ILE A 215 -1.96 -4.48 9.73
C ILE A 215 -1.74 -5.63 10.70
N TYR A 216 -1.89 -6.85 10.21
CA TYR A 216 -1.34 -8.03 10.89
C TYR A 216 -0.05 -8.46 10.20
N ALA A 217 1.03 -8.64 10.95
CA ALA A 217 2.30 -9.14 10.43
C ALA A 217 2.59 -10.56 10.93
N SER A 218 3.08 -11.43 10.05
CA SER A 218 3.64 -12.73 10.39
C SER A 218 4.97 -12.91 9.65
N SER A 219 5.98 -13.46 10.33
CA SER A 219 7.32 -13.67 9.78
C SER A 219 7.61 -15.17 9.62
N ILE A 220 8.05 -15.59 8.44
CA ILE A 220 8.35 -16.99 8.09
C ILE A 220 9.67 -17.03 7.32
N GLY A 221 10.72 -17.55 7.94
CA GLY A 221 12.07 -17.56 7.34
C GLY A 221 12.50 -16.15 6.97
N ASP A 222 12.82 -15.93 5.69
CA ASP A 222 13.24 -14.62 5.14
C ASP A 222 12.07 -13.80 4.55
N THR A 223 10.84 -14.25 4.77
CA THR A 223 9.63 -13.62 4.24
C THR A 223 8.77 -13.07 5.38
N VAL A 224 8.10 -11.95 5.11
CA VAL A 224 7.05 -11.38 5.96
C VAL A 224 5.77 -11.34 5.16
N VAL A 225 4.67 -11.73 5.80
CA VAL A 225 3.32 -11.61 5.26
C VAL A 225 2.60 -10.54 6.06
N LEU A 226 2.12 -9.52 5.36
CA LEU A 226 1.37 -8.39 5.89
C LEU A 226 -0.07 -8.50 5.40
N PHE A 227 -1.01 -8.51 6.34
CA PHE A 227 -2.44 -8.52 6.05
C PHE A 227 -3.00 -7.13 6.36
N PHE A 228 -3.44 -6.44 5.33
CA PHE A 228 -4.07 -5.13 5.43
C PHE A 228 -5.57 -5.34 5.45
N VAL A 229 -6.22 -4.89 6.52
CA VAL A 229 -7.65 -5.14 6.76
C VAL A 229 -8.55 -4.10 6.05
N ALA A 230 -8.00 -2.94 5.70
CA ALA A 230 -8.71 -1.85 5.03
C ALA A 230 -9.33 -2.29 3.69
N GLY A 231 -10.59 -1.87 3.45
CA GLY A 231 -11.37 -2.00 2.20
C GLY A 231 -11.10 -3.26 1.36
N ALA A 232 -10.08 -3.16 0.51
CA ALA A 232 -9.50 -4.16 -0.37
C ALA A 232 -9.13 -5.52 0.26
N LYS A 233 -8.87 -5.55 1.58
CA LYS A 233 -8.35 -6.72 2.31
C LYS A 233 -7.15 -7.36 1.63
N ILE A 234 -6.11 -6.59 1.34
CA ILE A 234 -4.93 -7.07 0.59
C ILE A 234 -3.98 -7.83 1.53
N THR A 235 -3.47 -8.96 1.04
CA THR A 235 -2.36 -9.68 1.67
C THR A 235 -1.11 -9.49 0.84
N VAL A 236 -0.05 -8.96 1.44
CA VAL A 236 1.24 -8.73 0.80
C VAL A 236 2.26 -9.71 1.35
N LYS A 237 3.04 -10.30 0.45
CA LYS A 237 4.20 -11.12 0.79
C LYS A 237 5.46 -10.42 0.31
N VAL A 238 6.40 -10.18 1.21
CA VAL A 238 7.59 -9.38 0.96
C VAL A 238 8.80 -10.00 1.67
N SER A 239 10.01 -9.82 1.13
CA SER A 239 11.22 -10.25 1.84
C SER A 239 11.47 -9.38 3.08
N LYS A 240 12.04 -9.97 4.13
CA LYS A 240 12.41 -9.25 5.36
C LYS A 240 13.24 -8.01 5.07
N ASN A 241 14.29 -8.15 4.27
CA ASN A 241 15.20 -7.05 3.95
C ASN A 241 14.50 -5.89 3.23
N VAL A 242 13.56 -6.19 2.34
CA VAL A 242 12.77 -5.16 1.64
C VAL A 242 11.86 -4.43 2.62
N LEU A 243 11.18 -5.16 3.51
CA LEU A 243 10.30 -4.56 4.51
C LEU A 243 11.08 -3.72 5.53
N LEU A 244 12.19 -4.23 6.05
CA LEU A 244 13.02 -3.51 7.02
C LEU A 244 13.55 -2.20 6.46
N ARG A 245 14.04 -2.20 5.22
CA ARG A 245 14.46 -0.98 4.54
C ARG A 245 13.31 0.02 4.40
N ALA A 246 12.12 -0.45 4.02
CA ALA A 246 10.94 0.41 3.89
C ALA A 246 10.52 1.02 5.24
N ILE A 247 10.62 0.25 6.33
CA ILE A 247 10.34 0.74 7.68
C ILE A 247 11.40 1.77 8.12
N ASP A 248 12.68 1.51 7.86
CA ASP A 248 13.76 2.44 8.21
C ASP A 248 13.61 3.79 7.51
N GLU A 249 13.35 3.76 6.20
CA GLU A 249 13.08 4.97 5.41
C GLU A 249 11.86 5.74 5.97
N ALA A 250 10.80 5.02 6.35
CA ALA A 250 9.59 5.62 6.91
C ALA A 250 9.81 6.24 8.30
N ILE A 251 10.56 5.56 9.18
CA ILE A 251 10.93 6.10 10.50
C ILE A 251 11.78 7.36 10.33
N GLU A 252 12.79 7.34 9.46
CA GLU A 252 13.65 8.50 9.21
C GLU A 252 12.85 9.71 8.70
N GLU A 253 11.95 9.48 7.74
CA GLU A 253 11.07 10.51 7.20
C GLU A 253 10.14 11.09 8.28
N ALA A 254 9.50 10.22 9.06
CA ALA A 254 8.58 10.63 10.13
C ALA A 254 9.28 11.37 11.28
N GLU A 255 10.44 10.90 11.72
CA GLU A 255 11.23 11.58 12.77
C GLU A 255 11.71 12.96 12.29
N LYS A 256 12.06 13.10 11.02
CA LYS A 256 12.42 14.38 10.41
C LYS A 256 11.25 15.36 10.41
N GLU A 257 10.04 14.93 10.07
CA GLU A 257 8.85 15.79 10.13
C GLU A 257 8.51 16.17 11.58
N LEU A 258 8.56 15.21 12.52
CA LEU A 258 8.35 15.47 13.95
C LEU A 258 9.35 16.50 14.51
N GLY A 259 10.62 16.43 14.06
CA GLY A 259 11.66 17.38 14.39
C GLY A 259 11.41 18.81 13.89
N LYS A 260 10.62 19.00 12.83
CA LYS A 260 10.22 20.35 12.37
C LYS A 260 9.14 20.97 13.24
N LEU A 261 8.23 20.15 13.78
CA LEU A 261 7.14 20.59 14.64
C LEU A 261 7.67 21.12 15.97
N SER A 262 8.60 20.39 16.60
CA SER A 262 9.23 20.81 17.85
C SER A 262 10.00 22.14 17.77
N ARG A 263 10.41 22.57 16.57
CA ARG A 263 11.09 23.87 16.35
C ARG A 263 10.13 25.03 16.12
N LYS A 264 8.85 24.77 15.80
CA LYS A 264 7.83 25.82 15.60
C LYS A 264 7.16 26.27 16.91
N VAL A 265 7.35 25.55 18.01
CA VAL A 265 6.76 25.84 19.34
C VAL A 265 7.72 26.68 20.21
N ILE A 266 8.37 27.70 19.64
CA ILE A 266 9.25 28.65 20.38
C ILE A 266 8.74 30.07 20.18
#